data_AF-A0A830SE35-F1
#
_entry.id   AF-A0A830SE35-F1
#
_cell.length_a   1.000
_cell.length_b   1.000
_cell.length_c   1.000
_cell.angle_alpha   90.00
_cell.angle_beta   90.00
_cell.angle_gamma   90.00
#
_symmetry.space_group_name_H-M   'P 1'
#
loop_
_entity.id
_entity.type
_entity.pdbx_description
1 polymer ?
#
loop_
_entity_poly.entity_id
_entity_poly.type
_entity_poly.pdbx_seq_one_letter_code
_entity_poly.pdbx_strand_id
1 'polypeptide(L)'
;MDIMRSVVGMVVLLAIAFLLSVNKKSISLRTVGAALLLQIAIGGIMLYFPPGKWAVEQAALGVHKVMSYSDAGSAFIFGSLVGPKMDVLFDGAGFIFAFRVLPAIIFVTALISLLYYIGVMGLLIRILGSIFQKALNISKIESFVAVTTIFLGQNEIPAIVKPFIDRMNRNELFTAICSGMASIAGSMMIGYAGMGVPIDYLLAASLMAIPGGILFARILSPATEPSQVTFENLSFSETPPKSFIEAAASGAMTGLKIAAGVATVVMAFVAIIALINGIIGGIGGWFGFANASLESIFGYVLAPLAWIMGVDWSDANLAGS
;
A
#
# COMPACT_ATOMS: atom_id res chain seq x y z
N MET A 1 -25.83 14.57 7.26
CA MET A 1 -25.10 14.25 8.51
C MET A 1 -23.75 13.58 8.21
N ASP A 2 -23.63 12.90 7.08
CA ASP A 2 -22.45 12.06 6.74
C ASP A 2 -21.19 12.88 6.47
N ILE A 3 -21.31 14.02 5.76
CA ILE A 3 -20.17 14.93 5.54
C ILE A 3 -19.63 15.46 6.88
N MET A 4 -20.52 15.80 7.82
CA MET A 4 -20.11 16.26 9.15
C MET A 4 -19.39 15.13 9.91
N ARG A 5 -19.88 13.89 9.82
CA ARG A 5 -19.20 12.70 10.38
C ARG A 5 -17.80 12.52 9.79
N SER A 6 -17.65 12.58 8.46
CA SER A 6 -16.34 12.47 7.80
C SER A 6 -15.37 13.57 8.21
N VAL A 7 -15.85 14.81 8.34
CA VAL A 7 -15.02 15.94 8.80
C VAL A 7 -14.59 15.75 10.25
N VAL A 8 -15.50 15.33 11.13
CA VAL A 8 -15.16 14.98 12.52
C VAL A 8 -14.13 13.86 12.55
N GLY A 9 -14.24 12.85 11.69
CA GLY A 9 -13.26 11.79 11.60
C GLY A 9 -11.86 12.25 11.21
N MET A 10 -11.76 13.12 10.20
CA MET A 10 -10.47 13.73 9.85
C MET A 10 -9.89 14.50 11.04
N VAL A 11 -10.70 15.29 11.75
CA VAL A 11 -10.25 16.04 12.93
C VAL A 11 -9.78 15.09 14.05
N VAL A 12 -10.49 14.00 14.32
CA VAL A 12 -10.10 13.02 15.34
C VAL A 12 -8.77 12.36 15.00
N LEU A 13 -8.58 11.91 13.75
CA LEU A 13 -7.31 11.30 13.33
C LEU A 13 -6.13 12.28 13.43
N LEU A 14 -6.34 13.53 13.01
CA LEU A 14 -5.34 14.59 13.14
C LEU A 14 -5.06 14.93 14.61
N ALA A 15 -6.09 14.91 15.47
CA ALA A 15 -5.94 15.14 16.91
C ALA A 15 -5.13 14.03 17.58
N ILE A 16 -5.39 12.76 17.24
CA ILE A 16 -4.60 11.62 17.72
C ILE A 16 -3.12 11.81 17.34
N ALA A 17 -2.85 12.12 16.07
CA ALA A 17 -1.49 12.37 15.61
C ALA A 17 -0.83 13.56 16.32
N PHE A 18 -1.57 14.65 16.53
CA PHE A 18 -1.08 15.82 17.26
C PHE A 18 -0.76 15.50 18.72
N LEU A 19 -1.60 14.71 19.40
CA LEU A 19 -1.39 14.31 20.79
C LEU A 19 -0.12 13.46 20.95
N LEU A 20 0.14 12.58 19.98
CA LEU A 20 1.31 11.70 19.93
C LEU A 20 2.57 12.37 19.32
N SER A 21 2.49 13.64 18.91
CA SER A 21 3.62 14.36 18.33
C SER A 21 4.76 14.56 19.32
N VAL A 22 5.98 14.27 18.87
CA VAL A 22 7.22 14.44 19.66
C VAL A 22 7.52 15.92 19.92
N ASN A 23 7.14 16.82 19.00
CA ASN A 23 7.39 18.25 19.15
C ASN A 23 6.28 19.11 18.50
N LYS A 24 5.19 19.31 19.24
CA LYS A 24 4.00 20.06 18.80
C LYS A 24 4.29 21.49 18.29
N LYS A 25 5.36 22.14 18.78
CA LYS A 25 5.71 23.52 18.41
C LYS A 25 6.41 23.62 17.05
N SER A 26 7.01 22.54 16.58
CA SER A 26 7.77 22.51 15.31
C SER A 26 6.93 22.03 14.12
N ILE A 27 5.62 21.80 14.30
CA ILE A 27 4.74 21.37 13.22
C ILE A 27 4.59 22.49 12.18
N SER A 28 5.04 22.23 10.96
CA SER A 28 4.83 23.12 9.81
C SER A 28 3.38 23.07 9.34
N LEU A 29 2.58 24.08 9.72
CA LEU A 29 1.19 24.20 9.27
C LEU A 29 1.06 24.29 7.74
N ARG A 30 2.05 24.88 7.06
CA ARG A 30 2.10 24.92 5.60
C ARG A 30 2.20 23.51 5.02
N THR A 31 3.10 22.69 5.52
CA THR A 31 3.35 21.34 4.98
C THR A 31 2.20 20.40 5.33
N VAL A 32 1.74 20.40 6.59
CA VAL A 32 0.62 19.58 7.06
C VAL A 32 -0.68 19.97 6.36
N GLY A 33 -0.97 21.27 6.28
CA GLY A 33 -2.15 21.78 5.56
C GLY A 33 -2.11 21.44 4.07
N ALA A 34 -0.96 21.63 3.41
CA ALA A 34 -0.78 21.26 2.01
C ALA A 34 -0.95 19.74 1.78
N ALA A 35 -0.41 18.90 2.68
CA ALA A 35 -0.55 17.46 2.58
C ALA A 35 -2.02 17.02 2.71
N LEU A 36 -2.73 17.53 3.71
CA LEU A 36 -4.15 17.23 3.90
C LEU A 36 -4.99 17.70 2.69
N LEU A 37 -4.79 18.94 2.24
CA LEU A 37 -5.51 19.48 1.09
C LEU A 37 -5.21 18.69 -0.19
N LEU A 38 -3.95 18.30 -0.40
CA LEU A 38 -3.56 17.52 -1.57
C LEU A 38 -4.16 16.11 -1.54
N GLN A 39 -4.20 15.47 -0.37
CA GLN A 39 -4.86 14.17 -0.20
C GLN A 39 -6.37 14.25 -0.50
N ILE A 40 -7.05 15.27 0.05
CA ILE A 40 -8.47 15.51 -0.22
C ILE A 40 -8.70 15.85 -1.69
N ALA A 41 -7.85 16.67 -2.30
CA ALA A 41 -7.94 17.04 -3.71
C ALA A 41 -7.75 15.83 -4.64
N ILE A 42 -6.77 14.98 -4.36
CA ILE A 42 -6.55 13.73 -5.11
C ILE A 42 -7.79 12.84 -4.99
N GLY A 43 -8.31 12.63 -3.77
CA GLY A 43 -9.53 11.86 -3.55
C GLY A 43 -10.73 12.45 -4.30
N GLY A 44 -10.92 13.77 -4.23
CA GLY A 44 -12.00 14.47 -4.96
C GLY A 44 -11.86 14.35 -6.48
N ILE A 45 -10.65 14.46 -7.03
CA ILE A 45 -10.41 14.30 -8.46
C ILE A 45 -10.66 12.85 -8.90
N MET A 46 -10.14 11.88 -8.16
CA MET A 46 -10.17 10.46 -8.55
C MET A 46 -11.52 9.79 -8.31
N LEU A 47 -12.27 10.20 -7.27
CA LEU A 47 -13.49 9.50 -6.83
C LEU A 47 -14.78 10.28 -7.08
N TYR A 48 -14.71 11.62 -7.22
CA TYR A 48 -15.91 12.47 -7.35
C TYR A 48 -15.99 13.20 -8.70
N PHE A 49 -14.88 13.78 -9.18
CA PHE A 49 -14.87 14.55 -10.41
C PHE A 49 -14.96 13.64 -11.65
N PRO A 50 -16.00 13.75 -12.52
CA PRO A 50 -16.25 12.75 -13.57
C PRO A 50 -15.08 12.50 -14.53
N PRO A 51 -14.36 13.53 -15.04
CA PRO A 51 -13.18 13.29 -15.87
C PRO A 51 -12.05 12.57 -15.14
N GLY A 52 -11.86 12.86 -13.85
CA GLY A 52 -10.85 12.20 -13.03
C GLY A 52 -11.21 10.75 -12.72
N LYS A 53 -12.47 10.49 -12.36
CA LYS A 53 -13.00 9.13 -12.19
C LYS A 53 -12.83 8.30 -13.47
N TRP A 54 -13.21 8.85 -14.62
CA TRP A 54 -12.99 8.21 -15.92
C TRP A 54 -11.50 7.90 -16.16
N ALA A 55 -10.60 8.82 -15.86
CA ALA A 55 -9.16 8.59 -16.03
C ALA A 55 -8.63 7.45 -15.13
N VAL A 56 -9.12 7.35 -13.89
CA VAL A 56 -8.78 6.27 -12.95
C VAL A 56 -9.35 4.93 -13.43
N GLU A 57 -10.59 4.90 -13.91
CA GLU A 57 -11.19 3.70 -14.49
C GLU A 57 -10.39 3.21 -15.71
N GLN A 58 -9.95 4.12 -16.59
CA GLN A 58 -9.09 3.75 -17.72
C GLN A 58 -7.71 3.23 -17.26
N ALA A 59 -7.12 3.85 -16.26
CA ALA A 59 -5.87 3.35 -15.67
C ALA A 59 -6.06 1.96 -15.05
N ALA A 60 -7.15 1.75 -14.30
CA ALA A 60 -7.51 0.48 -13.70
C ALA A 60 -7.73 -0.62 -14.74
N LEU A 61 -8.40 -0.32 -15.86
CA LEU A 61 -8.55 -1.24 -16.98
C LEU A 61 -7.20 -1.59 -17.62
N GLY A 62 -6.29 -0.61 -17.74
CA GLY A 62 -4.92 -0.84 -18.19
C GLY A 62 -4.16 -1.80 -17.27
N VAL A 63 -4.21 -1.57 -15.97
CA VAL A 63 -3.61 -2.44 -14.95
C VAL A 63 -4.21 -3.85 -14.98
N HIS A 64 -5.53 -3.95 -15.05
CA HIS A 64 -6.23 -5.24 -15.17
C HIS A 64 -5.82 -6.00 -16.44
N LYS A 65 -5.68 -5.30 -17.57
CA LYS A 65 -5.21 -5.92 -18.82
C LYS A 65 -3.78 -6.43 -18.69
N VAL A 66 -2.91 -5.66 -18.04
CA VAL A 66 -1.54 -6.11 -17.74
C VAL A 66 -1.56 -7.36 -16.86
N MET A 67 -2.43 -7.40 -15.82
CA MET A 67 -2.61 -8.59 -14.98
C MET A 67 -3.06 -9.80 -15.79
N SER A 68 -3.99 -9.64 -16.72
CA SER A 68 -4.50 -10.75 -17.54
C SER A 68 -3.41 -11.42 -18.40
N TYR A 69 -2.31 -10.74 -18.70
CA TYR A 69 -1.17 -11.38 -19.36
C TYR A 69 -0.41 -12.34 -18.44
N SER A 70 -0.47 -12.15 -17.12
CA SER A 70 0.11 -13.10 -16.16
C SER A 70 -0.62 -14.45 -16.16
N ASP A 71 -1.91 -14.47 -16.55
CA ASP A 71 -2.69 -15.71 -16.66
C ASP A 71 -2.10 -16.65 -17.71
N ALA A 72 -1.50 -16.13 -18.79
CA ALA A 72 -0.83 -16.96 -19.80
C ALA A 72 0.37 -17.71 -19.21
N GLY A 73 1.16 -17.02 -18.36
CA GLY A 73 2.29 -17.64 -17.65
C GLY A 73 1.81 -18.66 -16.61
N SER A 74 0.76 -18.33 -15.86
CA SER A 74 0.18 -19.24 -14.87
C SER A 74 -0.42 -20.49 -15.53
N ALA A 75 -1.17 -20.33 -16.63
CA ALA A 75 -1.74 -21.44 -17.39
C ALA A 75 -0.67 -22.34 -18.01
N PHE A 76 0.48 -21.78 -18.43
CA PHE A 76 1.59 -22.56 -18.94
C PHE A 76 2.23 -23.45 -17.86
N ILE A 77 2.42 -22.92 -16.64
CA ILE A 77 3.08 -23.64 -15.55
C ILE A 77 2.14 -24.60 -14.81
N PHE A 78 0.90 -24.17 -14.54
CA PHE A 78 -0.05 -24.90 -13.70
C PHE A 78 -1.19 -25.57 -14.50
N GLY A 79 -1.27 -25.33 -15.81
CA GLY A 79 -2.25 -25.97 -16.68
C GLY A 79 -3.70 -25.67 -16.30
N SER A 80 -4.51 -26.71 -16.25
CA SER A 80 -5.95 -26.60 -15.95
C SER A 80 -6.29 -26.25 -14.50
N LEU A 81 -5.31 -26.22 -13.59
CA LEU A 81 -5.50 -25.83 -12.18
C LEU A 81 -5.85 -24.35 -12.01
N VAL A 82 -5.64 -23.54 -13.05
CA VAL A 82 -6.06 -22.13 -13.12
C VAL A 82 -7.14 -21.91 -14.18
N GLY A 83 -7.75 -22.98 -14.69
CA GLY A 83 -8.82 -22.92 -15.67
C GLY A 83 -10.21 -22.80 -15.03
N PRO A 84 -11.23 -22.39 -15.80
CA PRO A 84 -12.62 -22.29 -15.33
C PRO A 84 -13.22 -23.63 -14.90
N LYS A 85 -12.62 -24.75 -15.33
CA LYS A 85 -13.04 -26.10 -14.92
C LYS A 85 -12.91 -26.31 -13.42
N MET A 86 -12.00 -25.60 -12.75
CA MET A 86 -11.85 -25.68 -11.30
C MET A 86 -13.07 -25.13 -10.57
N ASP A 87 -13.67 -24.04 -11.06
CA ASP A 87 -14.87 -23.48 -10.43
C ASP A 87 -16.06 -24.44 -10.50
N VAL A 88 -16.15 -25.21 -11.59
CA VAL A 88 -17.17 -26.26 -11.76
C VAL A 88 -16.89 -27.47 -10.86
N LEU A 89 -15.62 -27.87 -10.69
CA LEU A 89 -15.25 -29.05 -9.90
C LEU A 89 -15.32 -28.82 -8.39
N PHE A 90 -15.19 -27.57 -7.94
CA PHE A 90 -15.13 -27.19 -6.53
C PHE A 90 -16.31 -26.31 -6.10
N ASP A 91 -17.45 -26.38 -6.79
CA ASP A 91 -18.69 -25.65 -6.44
C ASP A 91 -18.48 -24.15 -6.15
N GLY A 92 -17.69 -23.47 -7.00
CA GLY A 92 -17.34 -22.05 -6.85
C GLY A 92 -16.13 -21.77 -5.96
N ALA A 93 -15.52 -22.78 -5.32
CA ALA A 93 -14.26 -22.69 -4.60
C ALA A 93 -13.03 -23.02 -5.49
N GLY A 94 -13.15 -22.85 -6.81
CA GLY A 94 -12.06 -23.11 -7.76
C GLY A 94 -10.94 -22.07 -7.77
N PHE A 95 -11.10 -20.98 -7.00
CA PHE A 95 -10.07 -19.97 -6.82
C PHE A 95 -8.95 -20.45 -5.89
N ILE A 96 -7.85 -20.91 -6.47
CA ILE A 96 -6.65 -21.26 -5.72
C ILE A 96 -5.72 -20.05 -5.62
N PHE A 97 -5.68 -19.43 -4.44
CA PHE A 97 -4.83 -18.27 -4.12
C PHE A 97 -3.39 -18.45 -4.60
N ALA A 98 -2.80 -19.61 -4.31
CA ALA A 98 -1.40 -19.91 -4.65
C ALA A 98 -1.10 -19.87 -6.16
N PHE A 99 -2.07 -20.20 -7.02
CA PHE A 99 -1.86 -20.28 -8.48
C PHE A 99 -2.40 -19.05 -9.22
N ARG A 100 -3.28 -18.26 -8.59
CA ARG A 100 -3.83 -17.04 -9.20
C ARG A 100 -3.10 -15.78 -8.74
N VAL A 101 -2.78 -15.67 -7.46
CA VAL A 101 -2.23 -14.44 -6.86
C VAL A 101 -0.70 -14.42 -6.92
N LEU A 102 -0.05 -15.52 -6.53
CA LEU A 102 1.41 -15.57 -6.43
C LEU A 102 2.12 -15.38 -7.80
N PRO A 103 1.66 -15.98 -8.91
CA PRO A 103 2.28 -15.73 -10.22
C PRO A 103 2.12 -14.29 -10.69
N ALA A 104 1.01 -13.63 -10.34
CA ALA A 104 0.79 -12.23 -10.67
C ALA A 104 1.80 -11.32 -9.95
N ILE A 105 2.12 -11.60 -8.67
CA ILE A 105 3.19 -10.93 -7.92
C ILE A 105 4.54 -11.07 -8.64
N ILE A 106 4.88 -12.28 -9.09
CA ILE A 106 6.14 -12.56 -9.81
C ILE A 106 6.22 -11.76 -11.12
N PHE A 107 5.15 -11.82 -11.92
CA PHE A 107 5.06 -11.13 -13.21
C PHE A 107 5.18 -9.62 -13.06
N VAL A 108 4.46 -9.03 -12.10
CA VAL A 108 4.48 -7.57 -11.87
C VAL A 108 5.84 -7.11 -11.39
N THR A 109 6.51 -7.89 -10.52
CA THR A 109 7.86 -7.55 -10.07
C THR A 109 8.88 -7.61 -11.22
N ALA A 110 8.75 -8.60 -12.11
CA ALA A 110 9.55 -8.69 -13.34
C ALA A 110 9.30 -7.50 -14.27
N LEU A 111 8.04 -7.10 -14.45
CA LEU A 111 7.65 -5.96 -15.26
C LEU A 111 8.18 -4.65 -14.68
N ILE A 112 8.05 -4.43 -13.37
CA ILE A 112 8.58 -3.23 -12.70
C ILE A 112 10.10 -3.16 -12.88
N SER A 113 10.82 -4.27 -12.68
CA SER A 113 12.26 -4.34 -12.91
C SER A 113 12.64 -3.96 -14.35
N LEU A 114 11.87 -4.43 -15.34
CA LEU A 114 12.05 -4.05 -16.73
C LEU A 114 11.79 -2.55 -16.96
N LEU A 115 10.74 -1.99 -16.36
CA LEU A 115 10.41 -0.56 -16.44
C LEU A 115 11.48 0.33 -15.79
N TYR A 116 12.16 -0.16 -14.75
CA TYR A 116 13.33 0.49 -14.17
C TYR A 116 14.52 0.45 -15.12
N TYR A 117 14.81 -0.69 -15.73
CA TYR A 117 15.91 -0.85 -16.69
C TYR A 117 15.77 0.08 -17.90
N ILE A 118 14.56 0.22 -18.47
CA ILE A 118 14.31 1.13 -19.60
C ILE A 118 14.16 2.61 -19.18
N GLY A 119 14.18 2.92 -17.88
CA GLY A 119 14.15 4.28 -17.35
C GLY A 119 12.76 4.92 -17.20
N VAL A 120 11.67 4.20 -17.49
CA VAL A 120 10.29 4.72 -17.36
C VAL A 120 9.97 5.05 -15.90
N MET A 121 10.35 4.18 -14.97
CA MET A 121 10.11 4.41 -13.53
C MET A 121 10.86 5.64 -13.02
N GLY A 122 12.12 5.80 -13.42
CA GLY A 122 12.92 6.96 -13.05
C GLY A 122 12.29 8.27 -13.53
N LEU A 123 11.75 8.29 -14.74
CA LEU A 123 11.02 9.45 -15.28
C LEU A 123 9.75 9.75 -14.46
N LEU A 124 8.92 8.75 -14.20
CA LEU A 124 7.68 8.90 -13.42
C LEU A 124 7.97 9.43 -12.01
N ILE A 125 8.94 8.82 -11.32
CA ILE A 125 9.33 9.21 -9.97
C ILE A 125 9.89 10.63 -9.96
N ARG A 126 10.67 11.04 -10.97
CA ARG A 126 11.19 12.41 -11.06
C ARG A 126 10.08 13.43 -11.26
N ILE A 127 9.10 13.14 -12.12
CA ILE A 127 7.97 14.04 -12.38
C ILE A 127 7.10 14.18 -11.14
N LEU A 128 6.57 13.07 -10.62
CA LEU A 128 5.70 13.06 -9.44
C LEU A 128 6.44 13.60 -8.22
N GLY A 129 7.69 13.16 -8.01
CA GLY A 129 8.53 13.64 -6.92
C GLY A 129 8.73 15.16 -6.99
N SER A 130 8.96 15.73 -8.17
CA SER A 130 9.09 17.19 -8.29
C SER A 130 7.79 17.94 -7.98
N ILE A 131 6.63 17.35 -8.32
CA ILE A 131 5.31 17.92 -8.02
C ILE A 131 5.07 17.91 -6.51
N PHE A 132 5.19 16.76 -5.86
CA PHE A 132 4.94 16.62 -4.42
C PHE A 132 5.98 17.38 -3.59
N GLN A 133 7.26 17.35 -3.97
CA GLN A 133 8.31 18.11 -3.31
C GLN A 133 7.98 19.61 -3.25
N LYS A 134 7.58 20.20 -4.40
CA LYS A 134 7.22 21.62 -4.48
C LYS A 134 5.92 21.93 -3.74
N ALA A 135 4.90 21.08 -3.89
CA ALA A 135 3.59 21.28 -3.27
C ALA A 135 3.67 21.22 -1.75
N LEU A 136 4.43 20.27 -1.20
CA LEU A 136 4.51 20.01 0.25
C LEU A 136 5.68 20.74 0.93
N ASN A 137 6.60 21.33 0.15
CA ASN A 137 7.81 21.97 0.64
C ASN A 137 8.65 21.03 1.54
N ILE A 138 8.97 19.85 1.00
CA ILE A 138 9.74 18.79 1.68
C ILE A 138 11.05 18.51 0.94
N SER A 139 11.92 17.69 1.54
CA SER A 139 13.18 17.35 0.89
C SER A 139 12.94 16.48 -0.34
N LYS A 140 13.91 16.50 -1.27
CA LYS A 140 13.86 15.66 -2.48
C LYS A 140 13.84 14.18 -2.11
N ILE A 141 14.52 13.76 -1.03
CA ILE A 141 14.56 12.36 -0.61
C ILE A 141 13.24 11.89 -0.04
N GLU A 142 12.58 12.71 0.74
CA GLU A 142 11.25 12.36 1.26
C GLU A 142 10.23 12.24 0.14
N SER A 143 10.22 13.19 -0.79
CA SER A 143 9.29 13.12 -1.93
C SER A 143 9.62 11.96 -2.86
N PHE A 144 10.90 11.66 -3.05
CA PHE A 144 11.34 10.52 -3.86
C PHE A 144 10.89 9.20 -3.24
N VAL A 145 11.11 9.02 -1.92
CA VAL A 145 10.69 7.80 -1.22
C VAL A 145 9.17 7.66 -1.26
N ALA A 146 8.43 8.72 -0.92
CA ALA A 146 6.97 8.68 -0.85
C ALA A 146 6.31 8.44 -2.22
N VAL A 147 6.93 8.83 -3.33
CA VAL A 147 6.43 8.51 -4.67
C VAL A 147 6.82 7.09 -5.09
N THR A 148 7.99 6.64 -4.68
CA THR A 148 8.47 5.29 -4.99
C THR A 148 7.59 4.22 -4.32
N THR A 149 6.96 4.53 -3.17
CA THR A 149 6.05 3.62 -2.46
C THR A 149 4.74 3.32 -3.21
N ILE A 150 4.42 4.02 -4.29
CA ILE A 150 3.31 3.64 -5.19
C ILE A 150 3.61 2.28 -5.84
N PHE A 151 4.89 2.05 -6.15
CA PHE A 151 5.32 0.92 -6.96
C PHE A 151 5.99 -0.15 -6.12
N LEU A 152 6.78 0.28 -5.13
CA LEU A 152 7.61 -0.59 -4.31
C LEU A 152 7.09 -0.62 -2.88
N GLY A 153 7.09 -1.81 -2.27
CA GLY A 153 6.56 -2.03 -0.94
C GLY A 153 7.52 -1.64 0.18
N GLN A 154 7.02 -1.61 1.41
CA GLN A 154 7.81 -1.37 2.62
C GLN A 154 9.10 -2.22 2.72
N ASN A 155 9.08 -3.45 2.19
CA ASN A 155 10.22 -4.37 2.21
C ASN A 155 11.33 -4.00 1.21
N GLU A 156 11.01 -3.18 0.21
CA GLU A 156 11.91 -2.79 -0.88
C GLU A 156 12.50 -1.39 -0.65
N ILE A 157 11.82 -0.54 0.12
CA ILE A 157 12.27 0.81 0.46
C ILE A 157 13.69 0.84 1.04
N PRO A 158 14.10 -0.03 1.99
CA PRO A 158 15.45 -0.03 2.53
C PRO A 158 16.54 -0.16 1.47
N ALA A 159 16.31 -0.97 0.42
CA ALA A 159 17.29 -1.15 -0.64
C ALA A 159 17.49 0.12 -1.48
N ILE A 160 16.41 0.89 -1.69
CA ILE A 160 16.40 2.10 -2.49
C ILE A 160 17.01 3.27 -1.73
N VAL A 161 16.73 3.37 -0.43
CA VAL A 161 17.27 4.45 0.42
C VAL A 161 18.67 4.18 0.92
N LYS A 162 19.17 2.94 0.80
CA LYS A 162 20.51 2.53 1.23
C LYS A 162 21.63 3.51 0.83
N PRO A 163 21.69 4.06 -0.40
CA PRO A 163 22.75 5.02 -0.78
C PRO A 163 22.68 6.35 -0.01
N PHE A 164 21.53 6.66 0.58
CA PHE A 164 21.26 7.94 1.24
C PHE A 164 21.13 7.81 2.77
N ILE A 165 21.00 6.59 3.30
CA ILE A 165 20.58 6.34 4.69
C ILE A 165 21.50 7.01 5.72
N ASP A 166 22.81 7.02 5.47
CA ASP A 166 23.82 7.62 6.36
C ASP A 166 23.77 9.16 6.38
N ARG A 167 23.11 9.77 5.38
CA ARG A 167 22.96 11.22 5.22
C ARG A 167 21.54 11.69 5.52
N MET A 168 20.59 10.77 5.69
CA MET A 168 19.21 11.10 6.02
C MET A 168 19.12 11.49 7.50
N ASN A 169 18.44 12.59 7.78
CA ASN A 169 18.14 12.95 9.16
C ASN A 169 17.00 12.06 9.72
N ARG A 170 16.80 12.13 11.04
CA ARG A 170 15.78 11.28 11.73
C ARG A 170 14.37 11.52 11.20
N ASN A 171 14.02 12.77 10.86
CA ASN A 171 12.70 13.09 10.34
C ASN A 171 12.51 12.53 8.92
N GLU A 172 13.53 12.60 8.07
CA GLU A 172 13.50 12.02 6.72
C GLU A 172 13.35 10.50 6.77
N LEU A 173 14.08 9.84 7.68
CA LEU A 173 13.96 8.40 7.89
C LEU A 173 12.57 8.03 8.40
N PHE A 174 12.03 8.81 9.34
CA PHE A 174 10.67 8.60 9.84
C PHE A 174 9.62 8.79 8.73
N THR A 175 9.76 9.82 7.89
CA THR A 175 8.90 10.03 6.72
C THR A 175 8.99 8.84 5.76
N ALA A 176 10.18 8.27 5.53
CA ALA A 176 10.36 7.10 4.69
C ALA A 176 9.62 5.87 5.24
N ILE A 177 9.71 5.62 6.56
CA ILE A 177 8.99 4.55 7.23
C ILE A 177 7.47 4.77 7.14
N CYS A 178 6.98 5.96 7.49
CA CYS A 178 5.56 6.28 7.42
C CYS A 178 5.00 6.17 6.01
N SER A 179 5.74 6.63 4.99
CA SER A 179 5.31 6.53 3.59
C SER A 179 5.24 5.08 3.11
N GLY A 180 6.20 4.25 3.54
CA GLY A 180 6.20 2.82 3.26
C GLY A 180 5.03 2.08 3.91
N MET A 181 4.71 2.42 5.16
CA MET A 181 3.57 1.85 5.90
C MET A 181 2.21 2.33 5.41
N ALA A 182 2.13 3.55 4.87
CA ALA A 182 0.88 4.15 4.39
C ALA A 182 0.45 3.63 3.02
N SER A 183 1.35 2.99 2.27
CA SER A 183 1.12 2.52 0.90
C SER A 183 1.19 1.00 0.81
N ILE A 184 0.77 0.48 -0.35
CA ILE A 184 0.94 -0.91 -0.74
C ILE A 184 1.86 -0.98 -1.97
N ALA A 185 2.62 -2.06 -2.08
CA ALA A 185 3.42 -2.32 -3.28
C ALA A 185 2.50 -2.54 -4.50
N GLY A 186 2.98 -2.16 -5.69
CA GLY A 186 2.27 -2.47 -6.93
C GLY A 186 2.05 -3.97 -7.12
N SER A 187 3.00 -4.81 -6.68
CA SER A 187 2.85 -6.28 -6.69
C SER A 187 1.74 -6.78 -5.76
N MET A 188 1.56 -6.16 -4.59
CA MET A 188 0.52 -6.55 -3.61
C MET A 188 -0.87 -6.05 -4.00
N MET A 189 -0.96 -4.84 -4.58
CA MET A 189 -2.18 -4.31 -5.18
C MET A 189 -2.83 -5.32 -6.13
N ILE A 190 -2.01 -5.96 -6.95
CA ILE A 190 -2.43 -6.93 -7.96
C ILE A 190 -2.95 -8.22 -7.29
N GLY A 191 -2.36 -8.62 -6.17
CA GLY A 191 -2.88 -9.72 -5.38
C GLY A 191 -4.25 -9.43 -4.77
N TYR A 192 -4.46 -8.22 -4.23
CA TYR A 192 -5.76 -7.79 -3.73
C TYR A 192 -6.81 -7.69 -4.84
N ALA A 193 -6.41 -7.17 -6.00
CA ALA A 193 -7.27 -7.13 -7.19
C ALA A 193 -7.68 -8.53 -7.64
N GLY A 194 -6.75 -9.50 -7.61
CA GLY A 194 -7.04 -10.91 -7.89
C GLY A 194 -8.02 -11.56 -6.90
N MET A 195 -8.14 -11.02 -5.69
CA MET A 195 -9.15 -11.40 -4.69
C MET A 195 -10.49 -10.66 -4.85
N GLY A 196 -10.64 -9.81 -5.86
CA GLY A 196 -11.86 -9.05 -6.13
C GLY A 196 -11.90 -7.64 -5.55
N VAL A 197 -10.81 -7.12 -4.99
CA VAL A 197 -10.76 -5.73 -4.51
C VAL A 197 -10.73 -4.77 -5.71
N PRO A 198 -11.60 -3.73 -5.75
CA PRO A 198 -11.64 -2.80 -6.88
C PRO A 198 -10.30 -2.09 -7.14
N ILE A 199 -9.77 -2.22 -8.36
CA ILE A 199 -8.46 -1.68 -8.74
C ILE A 199 -8.46 -0.14 -8.72
N ASP A 200 -9.57 0.48 -9.09
CA ASP A 200 -9.77 1.94 -9.03
C ASP A 200 -9.58 2.48 -7.61
N TYR A 201 -10.10 1.78 -6.59
CA TYR A 201 -9.88 2.13 -5.18
C TYR A 201 -8.44 1.91 -4.74
N LEU A 202 -7.81 0.81 -5.16
CA LEU A 202 -6.41 0.56 -4.84
C LEU A 202 -5.48 1.61 -5.46
N LEU A 203 -5.73 2.02 -6.71
CA LEU A 203 -4.97 3.08 -7.39
C LEU A 203 -5.16 4.43 -6.72
N ALA A 204 -6.40 4.78 -6.34
CA ALA A 204 -6.70 6.01 -5.60
C ALA A 204 -5.99 6.00 -4.24
N ALA A 205 -6.10 4.91 -3.49
CA ALA A 205 -5.45 4.76 -2.19
C ALA A 205 -3.92 4.90 -2.30
N SER A 206 -3.27 4.28 -3.30
CA SER A 206 -1.82 4.40 -3.50
C SER A 206 -1.35 5.82 -3.79
N LEU A 207 -2.11 6.62 -4.55
CA LEU A 207 -1.76 8.03 -4.78
C LEU A 207 -2.06 8.91 -3.56
N MET A 208 -3.16 8.65 -2.84
CA MET A 208 -3.51 9.35 -1.61
C MET A 208 -2.54 9.04 -0.46
N ALA A 209 -1.90 7.87 -0.47
CA ALA A 209 -0.90 7.46 0.51
C ALA A 209 0.35 8.36 0.49
N ILE A 210 0.68 8.99 -0.64
CA ILE A 210 1.85 9.89 -0.74
C ILE A 210 1.68 11.09 0.21
N PRO A 211 0.69 11.99 0.02
CA PRO A 211 0.48 13.08 0.96
C PRO A 211 0.02 12.58 2.33
N GLY A 212 -0.73 11.47 2.43
CA GLY A 212 -1.20 10.93 3.71
C GLY A 212 -0.06 10.43 4.62
N GLY A 213 0.88 9.67 4.06
CA GLY A 213 2.07 9.22 4.79
C GLY A 213 2.93 10.39 5.25
N ILE A 214 3.12 11.39 4.39
CA ILE A 214 3.86 12.61 4.73
C ILE A 214 3.11 13.45 5.78
N LEU A 215 1.79 13.55 5.68
CA LEU A 215 0.93 14.27 6.62
C LEU A 215 1.16 13.78 8.05
N PHE A 216 0.96 12.47 8.28
CA PHE A 216 1.13 11.89 9.60
C PHE A 216 2.59 11.85 10.04
N ALA A 217 3.54 11.63 9.11
CA ALA A 217 4.97 11.73 9.42
C ALA A 217 5.35 13.11 9.97
N ARG A 218 4.86 14.17 9.34
CA ARG A 218 5.18 15.56 9.71
C ARG A 218 4.46 16.06 10.96
N ILE A 219 3.32 15.47 11.31
CA ILE A 219 2.66 15.74 12.58
C ILE A 219 3.41 15.02 13.71
N LEU A 220 3.68 13.72 13.55
CA LEU A 220 4.29 12.89 14.59
C LEU A 220 5.76 13.24 14.85
N SER A 221 6.53 13.48 13.78
CA SER A 221 7.96 13.80 13.81
C SER A 221 8.27 15.01 12.90
N PRO A 222 7.98 16.25 13.38
CA PRO A 222 8.14 17.46 12.58
C PRO A 222 9.61 17.71 12.19
N ALA A 223 9.83 18.15 10.95
CA ALA A 223 11.17 18.43 10.44
C ALA A 223 11.84 19.57 11.21
N THR A 224 12.96 19.29 11.88
CA THR A 224 13.73 20.31 12.62
C THR A 224 15.05 20.66 11.96
N GLU A 225 15.55 19.80 11.06
CA GLU A 225 16.85 19.94 10.41
C GLU A 225 16.71 19.97 8.89
N PRO A 226 17.54 20.76 8.19
CA PRO A 226 17.58 20.73 6.74
C PRO A 226 18.11 19.38 6.24
N SER A 227 17.68 19.00 5.04
CA SER A 227 18.19 17.80 4.37
C SER A 227 19.67 17.98 4.02
N GLN A 228 20.48 16.95 4.29
CA GLN A 228 21.88 16.87 3.87
C GLN A 228 22.04 16.03 2.58
N VAL A 229 20.93 15.50 2.04
CA VAL A 229 20.94 14.62 0.87
C VAL A 229 20.92 15.44 -0.42
N THR A 230 22.04 15.44 -1.14
CA THR A 230 22.15 15.98 -2.50
C THR A 230 21.83 14.91 -3.55
N PHE A 231 20.91 15.25 -4.47
CA PHE A 231 20.49 14.40 -5.59
C PHE A 231 21.39 14.65 -6.81
N GLU A 232 22.61 14.11 -6.79
CA GLU A 232 23.44 14.05 -8.00
C GLU A 232 23.60 12.59 -8.42
N ASN A 233 22.97 12.24 -9.54
CA ASN A 233 22.96 10.93 -10.20
C ASN A 233 22.28 9.79 -9.40
N LEU A 234 20.98 9.60 -9.67
CA LEU A 234 20.22 8.42 -9.27
C LEU A 234 20.79 7.15 -9.94
N SER A 235 21.63 6.41 -9.24
CA SER A 235 21.91 5.01 -9.59
C SER A 235 21.14 4.11 -8.63
N PHE A 236 20.14 3.40 -9.15
CA PHE A 236 19.26 2.51 -8.38
C PHE A 236 19.91 1.16 -8.02
N SER A 237 21.13 0.89 -8.48
CA SER A 237 21.85 -0.35 -8.21
C SER A 237 23.36 -0.14 -8.33
N GLU A 238 24.14 -0.76 -7.44
CA GLU A 238 25.60 -0.87 -7.60
C GLU A 238 25.96 -1.74 -8.83
N THR A 239 25.04 -2.62 -9.26
CA THR A 239 25.16 -3.46 -10.46
C THR A 239 23.85 -3.40 -11.27
N PRO A 240 23.69 -2.44 -12.18
CA PRO A 240 22.52 -2.40 -13.06
C PRO A 240 22.51 -3.64 -13.97
N PRO A 241 21.33 -4.22 -14.27
CA PRO A 241 21.23 -5.33 -15.22
C PRO A 241 21.80 -4.91 -16.58
N LYS A 242 22.47 -5.82 -17.28
CA LYS A 242 23.18 -5.54 -18.54
C LYS A 242 22.31 -5.73 -19.77
N SER A 243 21.13 -6.33 -19.63
CA SER A 243 20.17 -6.54 -20.71
C SER A 243 18.73 -6.50 -20.23
N PHE A 244 17.80 -6.31 -21.17
CA PHE A 244 16.36 -6.37 -20.88
C PHE A 244 15.93 -7.74 -20.34
N ILE A 245 16.55 -8.83 -20.83
CA ILE A 245 16.29 -10.20 -20.37
C ILE A 245 16.78 -10.37 -18.93
N GLU A 246 17.98 -9.89 -18.62
CA GLU A 246 18.53 -9.95 -17.27
C GLU A 246 17.70 -9.14 -16.28
N ALA A 247 17.21 -7.96 -16.66
CA ALA A 247 16.32 -7.15 -15.83
C ALA A 247 15.01 -7.89 -15.51
N ALA A 248 14.37 -8.49 -16.52
CA ALA A 248 13.15 -9.26 -16.35
C ALA A 248 13.38 -10.51 -15.50
N ALA A 249 14.45 -11.28 -15.75
CA ALA A 249 14.76 -12.50 -15.01
C ALA A 249 15.11 -12.21 -13.54
N SER A 250 15.92 -11.18 -13.28
CA SER A 250 16.25 -10.75 -11.92
C SER A 250 15.01 -10.26 -11.15
N GLY A 251 14.14 -9.50 -11.85
CA GLY A 251 12.86 -9.07 -11.31
C GLY A 251 11.92 -10.24 -10.99
N ALA A 252 11.87 -11.26 -11.85
CA ALA A 252 11.10 -12.48 -11.59
C ALA A 252 11.62 -13.25 -10.36
N MET A 253 12.93 -13.39 -10.20
CA MET A 253 13.53 -14.04 -9.03
C MET A 253 13.27 -13.26 -7.73
N THR A 254 13.30 -11.93 -7.79
CA THR A 254 12.90 -11.08 -6.67
C THR A 254 11.42 -11.27 -6.36
N GLY A 255 10.57 -11.26 -7.39
CA GLY A 255 9.14 -11.52 -7.29
C GLY A 255 8.81 -12.88 -6.68
N LEU A 256 9.57 -13.93 -7.01
CA LEU A 256 9.42 -15.26 -6.41
C LEU A 256 9.66 -15.24 -4.91
N LYS A 257 10.71 -14.54 -4.45
CA LYS A 257 10.98 -14.40 -3.00
C LYS A 257 9.85 -13.66 -2.29
N ILE A 258 9.33 -12.59 -2.91
CA ILE A 258 8.19 -11.83 -2.37
C ILE A 258 6.95 -12.73 -2.30
N ALA A 259 6.62 -13.42 -3.39
CA ALA A 259 5.47 -14.32 -3.46
C ALA A 259 5.55 -15.46 -2.43
N ALA A 260 6.72 -16.10 -2.29
CA ALA A 260 6.96 -17.13 -1.29
C ALA A 260 6.83 -16.57 0.14
N GLY A 261 7.35 -15.36 0.39
CA GLY A 261 7.19 -14.65 1.66
C GLY A 261 5.71 -14.40 1.99
N VAL A 262 4.94 -13.86 1.03
CA VAL A 262 3.49 -13.62 1.19
C VAL A 262 2.75 -14.92 1.49
N ALA A 263 2.98 -15.97 0.70
CA ALA A 263 2.34 -17.27 0.91
C ALA A 263 2.63 -17.84 2.31
N THR A 264 3.89 -17.74 2.74
CA THR A 264 4.34 -18.22 4.05
C THR A 264 3.67 -17.45 5.19
N VAL A 265 3.68 -16.11 5.11
CA VAL A 265 3.09 -15.25 6.15
C VAL A 265 1.59 -15.45 6.23
N VAL A 266 0.87 -15.45 5.10
CA VAL A 266 -0.58 -15.67 5.07
C VAL A 266 -0.94 -17.03 5.64
N MET A 267 -0.27 -18.10 5.21
CA MET A 267 -0.50 -19.45 5.73
C MET A 267 -0.31 -19.53 7.25
N ALA A 268 0.79 -18.97 7.76
CA ALA A 268 1.08 -18.96 9.19
C ALA A 268 0.06 -18.14 9.98
N PHE A 269 -0.27 -16.94 9.51
CA PHE A 269 -1.17 -16.03 10.22
C PHE A 269 -2.60 -16.55 10.26
N VAL A 270 -3.12 -17.12 9.16
CA VAL A 270 -4.45 -17.75 9.15
C VAL A 270 -4.52 -18.89 10.16
N ALA A 271 -3.48 -19.73 10.23
CA ALA A 271 -3.42 -20.82 11.20
C ALA A 271 -3.32 -20.32 12.66
N ILE A 272 -2.51 -19.29 12.90
CA ILE A 272 -2.37 -18.67 14.23
C ILE A 272 -3.69 -18.03 14.67
N ILE A 273 -4.39 -17.31 13.79
CA ILE A 273 -5.69 -16.72 14.09
C ILE A 273 -6.70 -17.81 14.41
N ALA A 274 -6.75 -18.91 13.64
CA ALA A 274 -7.63 -20.04 13.92
C ALA A 274 -7.33 -20.68 15.30
N LEU A 275 -6.06 -20.82 15.67
CA LEU A 275 -5.65 -21.29 17.01
C LEU A 275 -6.13 -20.33 18.11
N ILE A 276 -5.91 -19.03 17.93
CA ILE A 276 -6.35 -18.00 18.88
C ILE A 276 -7.88 -18.02 19.02
N ASN A 277 -8.62 -18.15 17.92
CA ASN A 277 -10.08 -18.28 17.94
C ASN A 277 -10.54 -19.51 18.72
N GLY A 278 -9.86 -20.65 18.57
CA GLY A 278 -10.13 -21.85 19.36
C GLY A 278 -9.92 -21.64 20.86
N ILE A 279 -8.86 -20.91 21.24
CA ILE A 279 -8.57 -20.56 22.64
C ILE A 279 -9.63 -19.59 23.19
N ILE A 280 -9.95 -18.53 22.45
CA ILE A 280 -10.95 -17.53 22.85
C ILE A 280 -12.33 -18.18 22.99
N GLY A 281 -12.76 -18.98 22.01
CA GLY A 281 -14.05 -19.68 22.07
C GLY A 281 -14.12 -20.69 23.22
N GLY A 282 -13.01 -21.39 23.52
CA GLY A 282 -12.92 -22.30 24.65
C GLY A 282 -13.07 -21.62 26.00
N ILE A 283 -12.32 -20.52 26.24
CA ILE A 283 -12.40 -19.73 27.46
C ILE A 283 -13.75 -19.00 27.54
N GLY A 284 -14.18 -18.38 26.45
CA GLY A 284 -15.43 -17.65 26.33
C GLY A 284 -16.63 -18.56 26.60
N GLY A 285 -16.57 -19.82 26.17
CA GLY A 285 -17.59 -20.83 26.46
C GLY A 285 -17.87 -21.03 27.94
N TRP A 286 -16.87 -20.88 28.82
CA TRP A 286 -17.08 -20.96 30.29
C TRP A 286 -17.90 -19.80 30.84
N PHE A 287 -17.96 -18.68 30.12
CA PHE A 287 -18.70 -17.47 30.51
C PHE A 287 -19.94 -17.22 29.63
N GLY A 288 -20.34 -18.18 28.79
CA GLY A 288 -21.49 -18.06 27.89
C GLY A 288 -21.20 -17.39 26.54
N PHE A 289 -19.93 -17.12 26.21
CA PHE A 289 -19.46 -16.51 24.96
C PHE A 289 -18.72 -17.52 24.07
N ALA A 290 -19.32 -18.68 23.80
CA ALA A 290 -18.67 -19.75 23.02
C ALA A 290 -18.33 -19.36 21.56
N ASN A 291 -19.03 -18.36 21.01
CA ASN A 291 -18.82 -17.87 19.64
C ASN A 291 -17.84 -16.68 19.58
N ALA A 292 -17.17 -16.33 20.68
CA ALA A 292 -16.19 -15.26 20.68
C ALA A 292 -14.96 -15.65 19.85
N SER A 293 -14.54 -14.74 18.97
CA SER A 293 -13.37 -14.88 18.12
C SER A 293 -12.51 -13.62 18.18
N LEU A 294 -11.28 -13.70 17.70
CA LEU A 294 -10.36 -12.57 17.62
C LEU A 294 -10.96 -11.44 16.76
N GLU A 295 -11.58 -11.80 15.63
CA GLU A 295 -12.26 -10.88 14.72
C GLU A 295 -13.42 -10.17 15.44
N SER A 296 -14.19 -10.89 16.27
CA SER A 296 -15.29 -10.27 17.03
C SER A 296 -14.79 -9.26 18.08
N ILE A 297 -13.63 -9.52 18.69
CA ILE A 297 -13.01 -8.62 19.67
C ILE A 297 -12.50 -7.36 18.98
N PHE A 298 -11.75 -7.51 17.88
CA PHE A 298 -11.29 -6.35 17.10
C PHE A 298 -12.46 -5.56 16.52
N GLY A 299 -13.50 -6.25 16.03
CA GLY A 299 -14.73 -5.64 15.56
C GLY A 299 -15.33 -4.69 16.57
N TYR A 300 -15.48 -5.13 17.82
CA TYR A 300 -16.02 -4.28 18.89
C TYR A 300 -15.07 -3.14 19.32
N VAL A 301 -13.77 -3.43 19.44
CA VAL A 301 -12.76 -2.45 19.90
C VAL A 301 -12.53 -1.35 18.86
N LEU A 302 -12.53 -1.69 17.57
CA LEU A 302 -12.25 -0.79 16.46
C LEU A 302 -13.52 -0.21 15.82
N ALA A 303 -14.72 -0.70 16.14
CA ALA A 303 -15.98 -0.14 15.66
C ALA A 303 -16.12 1.38 15.88
N PRO A 304 -15.74 1.97 17.04
CA PRO A 304 -15.78 3.42 17.20
C PRO A 304 -14.90 4.16 16.19
N LEU A 305 -13.73 3.60 15.87
CA LEU A 305 -12.83 4.16 14.88
C LEU A 305 -13.43 4.04 13.47
N ALA A 306 -13.95 2.86 13.11
CA ALA A 306 -14.60 2.63 11.81
C ALA A 306 -15.79 3.58 11.59
N TRP A 307 -16.62 3.77 12.62
CA TRP A 307 -17.75 4.69 12.58
C TRP A 307 -17.32 6.15 12.38
N ILE A 308 -16.27 6.57 13.08
CA ILE A 308 -15.67 7.91 12.93
C ILE A 308 -15.09 8.11 11.52
N MET A 309 -14.54 7.07 10.88
CA MET A 309 -14.08 7.12 9.49
C MET A 309 -15.21 7.19 8.46
N GLY A 310 -16.46 7.07 8.88
CA GLY A 310 -17.64 7.26 8.03
C GLY A 310 -18.41 5.98 7.70
N VAL A 311 -18.10 4.85 8.33
CA VAL A 311 -18.89 3.61 8.20
C VAL A 311 -20.17 3.74 9.04
N ASP A 312 -21.28 3.19 8.55
CA ASP A 312 -22.51 3.16 9.33
C ASP A 312 -22.40 2.23 10.53
N TRP A 313 -23.07 2.57 11.63
CA TRP A 313 -22.88 1.85 12.90
C TRP A 313 -23.29 0.37 12.79
N SER A 314 -24.23 0.04 11.91
CA SER A 314 -24.62 -1.33 11.57
C SER A 314 -23.45 -2.16 11.05
N ASP A 315 -22.56 -1.54 10.28
CA ASP A 315 -21.42 -2.18 9.61
C ASP A 315 -20.09 -1.88 10.29
N ALA A 316 -20.08 -1.03 11.32
CA ALA A 316 -18.86 -0.61 12.02
C ALA A 316 -18.14 -1.78 12.71
N ASN A 317 -18.89 -2.74 13.26
CA ASN A 317 -18.30 -3.96 13.82
C ASN A 317 -17.64 -4.83 12.75
N LEU A 318 -18.23 -4.93 11.56
CA LEU A 318 -17.68 -5.69 10.44
C LEU A 318 -16.46 -4.99 9.84
N ALA A 319 -16.49 -3.66 9.73
CA ALA A 319 -15.36 -2.88 9.24
C ALA A 319 -14.19 -2.83 10.26
N GLY A 320 -14.48 -2.98 11.55
CA GLY A 320 -13.48 -3.02 12.61
C GLY A 320 -12.83 -4.39 12.82
N SER A 321 -13.43 -5.48 12.32
CA SER A 321 -13.01 -6.86 12.58
C SER A 321 -11.79 -7.30 11.79
#